data_AF-A0A917WU65-F1
#
_entry.id   AF-A0A917WU65-F1
#
_cell.length_a   1.000
_cell.length_b   1.000
_cell.length_c   1.000
_cell.angle_alpha   90.00
_cell.angle_beta   90.00
_cell.angle_gamma   90.00
#
_symmetry.space_group_name_H-M   'P 1'
#
loop_
_entity.id
_entity.type
_entity.pdbx_description
1 polymer ?
#
loop_
_entity_poly.entity_id
_entity_poly.type
_entity_poly.pdbx_seq_one_letter_code
_entity_poly.pdbx_strand_id
1 'polypeptide(L)' 'MYIVRPGSVLARTAAEMLDRHADAGGTCPACGHAAPCPPADTARAVTDAVEPHHPRHALDPALTL' A
#
# COMPACT_ATOMS: atom_id res chain seq x y z
N MET A 1 1.11 8.77 12.87
CA MET A 1 0.71 7.57 12.10
C MET A 1 -0.33 8.03 11.08
N TYR A 2 -0.02 7.97 9.80
CA TYR A 2 -0.99 8.31 8.75
C TYR A 2 -1.79 7.05 8.43
N ILE A 3 -3.12 7.15 8.42
CA ILE A 3 -4.00 6.04 8.05
C ILE A 3 -4.37 6.22 6.57
N VAL A 4 -4.01 5.26 5.72
CA VAL A 4 -4.42 5.26 4.31
C VAL A 4 -5.65 4.38 4.17
N ARG A 5 -6.78 4.95 3.76
CA ARG A 5 -8.02 4.18 3.63
C ARG A 5 -7.90 3.16 2.48
N PRO A 6 -8.27 1.88 2.70
CA PRO A 6 -8.40 0.91 1.62
C PRO A 6 -9.30 1.44 0.49
N GLY A 7 -8.90 1.18 -0.75
CA GLY A 7 -9.64 1.61 -1.95
C GLY A 7 -9.65 3.11 -2.21
N SER A 8 -8.98 3.93 -1.39
CA SER A 8 -8.75 5.34 -1.72
C SER A 8 -7.96 5.48 -3.01
N VAL A 9 -8.09 6.63 -3.68
CA VAL A 9 -7.27 6.96 -4.87
C VAL A 9 -5.80 6.80 -4.55
N LEU A 10 -5.36 7.29 -3.38
CA LEU A 10 -3.98 7.16 -2.91
C LEU A 10 -3.51 5.70 -2.83
N ALA A 11 -4.31 4.82 -2.21
CA ALA A 11 -3.97 3.39 -2.09
C ALA A 11 -3.91 2.70 -3.47
N ARG A 12 -4.85 3.01 -4.37
CA ARG A 12 -4.87 2.47 -5.73
C ARG A 12 -3.68 2.94 -6.56
N THR A 13 -3.38 4.23 -6.51
CA THR A 13 -2.22 4.81 -7.18
C THR A 13 -0.92 4.22 -6.64
N ALA A 14 -0.78 4.00 -5.33
CA ALA A 14 0.39 3.34 -4.77
C ALA A 14 0.56 1.89 -5.28
N ALA A 15 -0.52 1.12 -5.34
CA ALA A 15 -0.48 -0.23 -5.90
C ALA A 15 -0.05 -0.24 -7.39
N GLU A 16 -0.61 0.68 -8.20
CA GLU A 16 -0.22 0.84 -9.61
C GLU A 16 1.23 1.30 -9.78
N MET A 17 1.74 2.12 -8.86
CA MET A 17 3.13 2.56 -8.87
C MET A 17 4.09 1.41 -8.53
N LEU A 18 3.73 0.56 -7.56
CA LEU A 18 4.50 -0.66 -7.29
C LEU A 18 4.50 -1.59 -8.51
N ASP A 19 3.37 -1.82 -9.16
CA ASP A 19 3.33 -2.67 -10.37
C ASP A 19 4.29 -2.18 -11.47
N ARG A 20 4.39 -0.86 -11.65
CA ARG A 20 5.28 -0.25 -12.66
C ARG A 20 6.74 -0.12 -12.24
N HIS A 21 7.03 -0.09 -10.93
CA HIS A 21 8.35 0.31 -10.41
C HIS A 21 8.99 -0.68 -9.43
N ALA A 22 8.29 -1.72 -8.98
CA ALA A 22 8.78 -2.69 -7.99
C ALA A 22 9.75 -3.75 -8.55
N ASP A 23 10.29 -3.52 -9.75
CA ASP A 23 11.15 -4.49 -10.44
C ASP A 23 12.29 -4.97 -9.51
N ALA A 24 12.33 -6.27 -9.23
CA ALA A 24 12.99 -6.81 -8.03
C ALA A 24 14.49 -7.08 -8.20
N GLY A 25 15.13 -6.51 -9.22
CA GLY A 25 16.56 -6.73 -9.45
C GLY A 25 17.14 -5.85 -10.54
N GLY A 26 18.22 -5.15 -10.21
CA GLY A 26 18.98 -4.33 -11.14
C GLY A 26 18.52 -2.88 -11.14
N THR A 27 18.34 -2.32 -12.33
CA THR A 27 18.11 -0.90 -12.55
C THR A 27 16.71 -0.69 -13.11
N CYS A 28 15.93 0.19 -12.49
CA CYS A 28 14.58 0.56 -12.93
C CYS A 28 14.63 1.11 -14.37
N PRO A 29 13.91 0.51 -15.33
CA PRO A 29 13.97 0.92 -16.74
C PRO A 29 13.38 2.31 -16.99
N ALA A 30 12.51 2.81 -16.09
CA ALA A 30 11.87 4.11 -16.21
C ALA A 30 12.80 5.28 -15.86
N CYS A 31 13.75 5.08 -14.93
CA CYS A 31 14.55 6.19 -14.38
C CYS A 31 16.03 5.88 -14.18
N GLY A 32 16.50 4.67 -14.50
CA GLY A 32 17.92 4.32 -14.42
C GLY A 32 18.47 4.17 -12.99
N HIS A 33 17.63 4.21 -11.95
CA HIS A 33 18.05 4.00 -10.56
C HIS A 33 18.10 2.52 -10.20
N ALA A 34 19.01 2.14 -9.31
CA ALA A 34 18.97 0.82 -8.69
C ALA A 34 17.61 0.59 -8.01
N ALA A 35 17.06 -0.61 -8.18
CA ALA A 35 15.79 -0.96 -7.58
C ALA A 35 15.96 -1.40 -6.09
N PRO A 36 14.97 -1.10 -5.22
CA PRO A 36 13.77 -0.31 -5.50
C PRO A 36 14.12 1.18 -5.71
N CYS A 37 13.49 1.81 -6.71
CA CYS A 37 13.69 3.24 -6.96
C CYS A 37 12.81 4.09 -6.02
N PRO A 38 13.12 5.38 -5.79
CA PRO A 38 12.41 6.21 -4.80
C PRO A 38 10.87 6.25 -4.93
N PRO A 39 10.28 6.23 -6.16
CA PRO A 39 8.84 6.08 -6.32
C PRO A 39 8.28 4.76 -5.78
N ALA A 40 8.99 3.64 -5.98
CA ALA A 40 8.60 2.34 -5.48
C ALA A 40 8.64 2.31 -3.94
N ASP A 41 9.67 2.90 -3.32
CA ASP A 41 9.77 2.99 -1.85
C ASP A 41 8.62 3.80 -1.25
N THR A 42 8.30 4.93 -1.88
CA THR A 42 7.19 5.79 -1.44
C THR A 42 5.85 5.05 -1.57
N ALA A 43 5.64 4.36 -2.70
CA ALA A 43 4.43 3.58 -2.93
C ALA A 43 4.32 2.38 -1.98
N ARG A 44 5.44 1.78 -1.59
CA ARG A 44 5.50 0.72 -0.58
C ARG A 44 5.09 1.22 0.79
N ALA A 45 5.63 2.36 1.22
CA ALA A 45 5.24 2.99 2.48
C ALA A 45 3.73 3.33 2.53
N VAL A 46 3.14 3.78 1.42
CA VAL A 46 1.70 4.02 1.34
C VAL A 46 0.91 2.71 1.45
N THR A 47 1.35 1.66 0.75
CA THR A 47 0.68 0.35 0.76
C THR A 47 0.76 -0.30 2.15
N ASP A 48 1.92 -0.22 2.81
CA ASP A 48 2.11 -0.71 4.19
C ASP A 48 1.27 0.08 5.20
N ALA A 49 1.00 1.35 4.92
CA ALA A 49 0.11 2.21 5.72
C ALA A 49 -1.39 2.05 5.38
N VAL A 50 -1.74 1.23 4.38
CA VAL A 50 -3.12 0.76 4.19
C VAL A 50 -3.40 -0.27 5.29
N GLU A 51 -3.78 0.23 6.47
CA GLU A 51 -4.29 -0.62 7.54
C GLU A 51 -5.50 -1.42 7.00
N PRO A 52 -5.59 -2.74 7.27
CA PRO A 52 -6.86 -3.41 7.17
C PRO A 52 -7.77 -2.77 8.23
N HIS A 53 -8.80 -2.02 7.82
CA HIS A 53 -9.91 -1.72 8.71
C HIS A 53 -10.57 -3.04 9.13
N HIS A 54 -10.03 -3.67 10.15
CA HIS A 54 -10.76 -4.58 11.00
C HIS A 54 -10.49 -4.13 12.44
N PRO A 55 -11.35 -3.28 13.03
CA PRO A 55 -11.48 -3.39 14.48
C PRO A 55 -11.89 -4.83 14.75
N ARG A 56 -11.04 -5.61 15.41
CA ARG A 56 -11.37 -6.94 15.96
C ARG A 56 -12.34 -6.83 17.16
N HIS A 57 -13.20 -5.80 17.20
CA HIS A 57 -14.10 -5.49 18.32
C HIS A 57 -15.37 -4.75 17.87
N ALA A 58 -15.98 -5.11 16.74
CA ALA A 58 -17.34 -4.61 16.42
C ALA A 58 -18.10 -5.62 15.57
N LEU A 59 -18.46 -6.73 16.18
CA LEU A 59 -19.74 -7.45 16.02
C LEU A 59 -19.68 -8.54 17.10
N ASP A 60 -20.01 -8.13 18.31
CA ASP A 60 -20.31 -9.06 19.40
C ASP A 60 -21.60 -9.81 19.00
N PRO A 61 -21.59 -11.15 18.85
CA PRO A 61 -22.80 -11.91 18.52
C PRO A 61 -23.84 -11.93 19.66
N ALA A 62 -23.59 -11.26 20.80
CA ALA A 62 -24.50 -11.22 21.94
C ALA A 62 -25.68 -10.22 21.82
N LEU A 63 -25.81 -9.46 20.72
CA LEU A 63 -26.91 -8.49 20.52
C LEU A 63 -27.94 -8.95 19.47
N THR A 64 -28.18 -10.26 19.42
CA THR A 64 -29.36 -10.85 18.75
C THR A 64 -30.06 -11.77 19.74
N LEU A 65 -30.78 -11.19 20.71
CA LEU A 65 -31.90 -11.77 21.46
C LEU A 65 -32.76 -10.62 21.99
#